data_AF-A0A162QF79-F1
#
_entry.id   AF-A0A162QF79-F1
#
_cell.length_a   1.000
_cell.length_b   1.000
_cell.length_c   1.000
_cell.angle_alpha   90.00
_cell.angle_beta   90.00
_cell.angle_gamma   90.00
#
_symmetry.space_group_name_H-M   'P 1'
#
loop_
_entity.id
_entity.type
_entity.pdbx_description
1 polymer ?
#
loop_
_entity_poly.entity_id
_entity_poly.type
_entity_poly.pdbx_seq_one_letter_code
_entity_poly.pdbx_strand_id
1 'polypeptide(L)'
;MANGFNQGYMGMQHNSGTERRILFSIWDDGNNSIVDLVEKNDAAIAEGFGGEGTGAHAYLHYNWTTEETVFFRVTADVDESRGGSTFTGYYSTDLGNTWELVASFFAQKQPIWLGSPYDFLENFGSDQSAIREGFYGNYSITDTDDNTFQIDNTYFTRTKPLKDT
;
A
#
# COMPACT_ATOMS: atom_id res chain seq x y z
N MET A 1 -7.41 0.33 -2.17
CA MET A 1 -6.18 -0.20 -1.53
C MET A 1 -6.55 -1.14 -0.41
N ALA A 2 -5.71 -2.14 -0.14
CA ALA A 2 -6.04 -3.33 0.65
C ALA A 2 -5.08 -3.60 1.84
N ASN A 3 -4.04 -2.78 2.00
CA ASN A 3 -3.14 -2.84 3.15
C ASN A 3 -2.51 -1.46 3.37
N GLY A 4 -3.31 -0.55 3.94
CA GLY A 4 -2.93 0.81 4.32
C GLY A 4 -2.38 0.90 5.74
N PHE A 5 -1.50 1.87 5.98
CA PHE A 5 -0.91 2.16 7.29
C PHE A 5 -0.58 3.66 7.39
N ASN A 6 -0.23 4.11 8.59
CA ASN A 6 0.09 5.50 8.92
C ASN A 6 1.04 6.22 7.95
N GLN A 7 1.96 5.50 7.29
CA GLN A 7 2.97 6.10 6.41
C GLN A 7 2.81 5.73 4.93
N GLY A 8 1.79 4.97 4.55
CA GLY A 8 1.66 4.54 3.18
C GLY A 8 0.47 3.63 2.92
N TYR A 9 0.45 3.06 1.74
CA TYR A 9 -0.57 2.11 1.36
C TYR A 9 -0.09 1.13 0.31
N MET A 10 -0.67 -0.07 0.34
CA MET A 10 -0.48 -1.10 -0.66
C MET A 10 -1.82 -1.64 -1.16
N GLY A 11 -1.87 -2.05 -2.41
CA GLY A 11 -3.08 -2.59 -3.02
C GLY A 11 -2.99 -2.69 -4.52
N MET A 12 -4.14 -2.63 -5.18
CA MET A 12 -4.25 -2.79 -6.62
C MET A 12 -5.18 -1.76 -7.25
N GLN A 13 -4.95 -1.50 -8.54
CA GLN A 13 -5.66 -0.51 -9.34
C GLN A 13 -6.12 -1.10 -10.67
N HIS A 14 -7.25 -0.60 -11.15
CA HIS A 14 -7.70 -0.72 -12.54
C HIS A 14 -7.54 0.64 -13.20
N ASN A 15 -6.46 0.81 -13.96
CA ASN A 15 -6.03 2.09 -14.51
C ASN A 15 -6.68 2.36 -15.86
N SER A 16 -6.81 1.34 -16.70
CA SER A 16 -7.49 1.41 -17.99
C SER A 16 -8.00 0.02 -18.42
N GLY A 17 -8.71 -0.06 -19.55
CA GLY A 17 -9.16 -1.35 -20.11
C GLY A 17 -8.03 -2.31 -20.46
N THR A 18 -6.78 -1.84 -20.51
CA THR A 18 -5.59 -2.66 -20.83
C THR A 18 -4.54 -2.63 -19.73
N GLU A 19 -4.80 -1.95 -18.61
CA GLU A 19 -3.78 -1.73 -17.59
C GLU A 19 -4.33 -1.84 -16.18
N ARG A 20 -3.65 -2.70 -15.42
CA ARG A 20 -3.92 -3.00 -14.02
C ARG A 20 -2.59 -3.05 -13.28
N ARG A 21 -2.58 -2.54 -12.05
CA ARG A 21 -1.36 -2.40 -11.26
C ARG A 21 -1.50 -3.01 -9.88
N ILE A 22 -0.43 -3.60 -9.38
CA ILE A 22 -0.14 -3.68 -7.94
C ILE A 22 0.67 -2.45 -7.59
N LEU A 23 0.27 -1.70 -6.55
CA LEU A 23 0.87 -0.42 -6.17
C LEU A 23 1.27 -0.45 -4.69
N PHE A 24 2.46 0.08 -4.39
CA PHE A 24 2.98 0.29 -3.05
C PHE A 24 3.54 1.71 -2.93
N SER A 25 3.00 2.51 -2.01
CA SER A 25 3.33 3.92 -1.85
C SER A 25 3.72 4.24 -0.40
N ILE A 26 4.73 5.08 -0.24
CA ILE A 26 5.20 5.62 1.04
C ILE A 26 5.22 7.14 0.94
N TRP A 27 4.53 7.82 1.86
CA TRP A 27 4.62 9.27 2.01
C TRP A 27 5.95 9.66 2.66
N ASP A 28 6.45 10.85 2.34
CA ASP A 28 7.49 11.51 3.13
C ASP A 28 6.88 12.21 4.37
N ASP A 29 7.71 12.92 5.14
CA ASP A 29 7.30 13.68 6.33
C ASP A 29 6.59 15.02 6.04
N GLY A 30 6.40 15.38 4.77
CA GLY A 30 5.85 16.67 4.34
C GLY A 30 6.76 17.88 4.62
N ASN A 31 7.98 17.66 5.13
CA ASN A 31 8.94 18.66 5.58
C ASN A 31 10.32 18.45 4.92
N ASN A 32 10.31 18.15 3.62
CA ASN A 32 11.48 17.93 2.78
C ASN A 32 12.37 16.75 3.23
N SER A 33 11.82 15.73 3.88
CA SER A 33 12.47 14.40 3.91
C SER A 33 12.40 13.72 2.54
N ILE A 34 13.15 12.63 2.41
CA ILE A 34 13.25 11.83 1.19
C ILE A 34 12.82 10.40 1.52
N VAL A 35 12.09 9.79 0.60
CA VAL A 35 11.84 8.35 0.58
C VAL A 35 12.76 7.73 -0.46
N ASP A 36 13.82 7.07 0.00
CA ASP A 36 14.82 6.46 -0.88
C ASP A 36 14.36 5.07 -1.35
N LEU A 37 14.52 4.77 -2.64
CA LEU A 37 14.41 3.39 -3.12
C LEU A 37 15.61 2.56 -2.62
N VAL A 38 15.34 1.48 -1.89
CA VAL A 38 16.36 0.53 -1.41
C VAL A 38 16.51 -0.63 -2.39
N GLU A 39 15.39 -1.25 -2.73
CA GLU A 39 15.32 -2.40 -3.64
C GLU A 39 13.95 -2.41 -4.31
N LYS A 40 13.84 -2.99 -5.51
CA LYS A 40 12.55 -3.28 -6.12
C LYS A 40 12.62 -4.56 -6.92
N ASN A 41 11.45 -5.11 -7.20
CA ASN A 41 11.30 -6.09 -8.26
C ASN A 41 11.84 -5.55 -9.59
N ASP A 42 12.48 -6.40 -10.38
CA ASP A 42 13.03 -6.03 -11.68
C ASP A 42 11.97 -5.45 -12.61
N ALA A 43 10.75 -6.01 -12.58
CA ALA A 43 9.62 -5.56 -13.39
C ALA A 43 8.89 -4.33 -12.80
N ALA A 44 9.20 -3.93 -11.56
CA ALA A 44 8.54 -2.78 -10.94
C ALA A 44 9.06 -1.46 -11.52
N ILE A 45 8.17 -0.49 -11.65
CA ILE A 45 8.49 0.90 -11.97
C ILE A 45 8.40 1.68 -10.66
N ALA A 46 9.46 2.41 -10.31
CA ALA A 46 9.53 3.24 -9.11
C ALA A 46 9.69 4.72 -9.49
N GLU A 47 8.91 5.59 -8.87
CA GLU A 47 8.88 7.03 -9.15
C GLU A 47 8.39 7.82 -7.92
N GLY A 48 8.61 9.13 -7.91
CA GLY A 48 8.06 10.03 -6.90
C GLY A 48 6.61 10.42 -7.21
N PHE A 49 5.83 10.76 -6.18
CA PHE A 49 4.48 11.30 -6.35
C PHE A 49 4.29 12.64 -5.62
N GLY A 50 3.23 13.37 -6.00
CA GLY A 50 2.87 14.69 -5.47
C GLY A 50 1.37 14.97 -5.56
N GLY A 51 0.93 16.12 -5.05
CA GLY A 51 -0.45 16.63 -5.19
C GLY A 51 -1.36 16.35 -3.99
N GLU A 52 -1.21 15.19 -3.36
CA GLU A 52 -1.98 14.74 -2.18
C GLU A 52 -1.05 14.44 -0.99
N GLY A 53 0.01 15.24 -0.88
CA GLY A 53 1.24 14.88 -0.19
C GLY A 53 2.34 14.52 -1.20
N THR A 54 3.53 14.22 -0.69
CA THR A 54 4.70 13.83 -1.50
C THR A 54 5.30 12.54 -0.96
N GLY A 55 6.06 11.84 -1.78
CA GLY A 55 6.67 10.57 -1.40
C GLY A 55 7.17 9.78 -2.60
N ALA A 56 7.35 8.48 -2.41
CA ALA A 56 7.75 7.55 -3.46
C ALA A 56 6.78 6.37 -3.54
N HIS A 57 6.60 5.86 -4.75
CA HIS A 57 5.84 4.64 -4.98
C HIS A 57 6.52 3.73 -5.97
N ALA A 58 6.14 2.46 -5.93
CA ALA A 58 6.47 1.48 -6.95
C ALA A 58 5.22 0.72 -7.37
N TYR A 59 5.14 0.37 -8.65
CA TYR A 59 4.07 -0.47 -9.16
C TYR A 59 4.57 -1.54 -10.12
N LEU A 60 3.82 -2.63 -10.17
CA LEU A 60 3.95 -3.71 -11.15
C LEU A 60 2.73 -3.73 -12.04
N HIS A 61 2.92 -3.94 -13.33
CA HIS A 61 1.81 -4.34 -14.20
C HIS A 61 1.44 -5.78 -13.88
N TYR A 62 0.23 -5.97 -13.36
CA TYR A 62 -0.31 -7.29 -13.07
C TYR A 62 -1.77 -7.30 -13.50
N ASN A 63 -2.10 -8.16 -14.47
CA ASN A 63 -3.41 -8.23 -15.06
C ASN A 63 -4.38 -9.06 -14.20
N TRP A 64 -4.55 -8.65 -12.94
CA TRP A 64 -5.47 -9.30 -12.02
C TRP A 64 -6.89 -9.33 -12.58
N THR A 65 -7.66 -10.36 -12.29
CA THR A 65 -9.07 -10.47 -12.73
C THR A 65 -10.05 -10.27 -11.58
N THR A 66 -11.31 -9.96 -11.88
CA THR A 66 -12.36 -10.00 -10.86
C THR A 66 -12.44 -11.39 -10.24
N GLU A 67 -12.79 -11.48 -8.96
CA GLU A 67 -12.87 -12.73 -8.17
C GLU A 67 -11.51 -13.41 -7.89
N GLU A 68 -10.40 -12.92 -8.44
CA GLU A 68 -9.07 -13.33 -8.03
C GLU A 68 -8.77 -12.79 -6.62
N THR A 69 -8.30 -13.65 -5.74
CA THR A 69 -7.85 -13.24 -4.40
C THR A 69 -6.37 -12.88 -4.43
N VAL A 70 -6.05 -11.61 -4.17
CA VAL A 70 -4.68 -11.10 -4.08
C VAL A 70 -4.37 -10.74 -2.63
N PHE A 71 -3.25 -11.22 -2.12
CA PHE A 71 -2.78 -11.01 -0.76
C PHE A 71 -1.71 -9.90 -0.76
N PHE A 72 -1.71 -9.08 0.27
CA PHE A 72 -0.78 -7.96 0.43
C PHE A 72 -0.14 -8.00 1.81
N ARG A 73 1.18 -7.79 1.87
CA ARG A 73 1.94 -7.73 3.11
C ARG A 73 2.90 -6.56 3.07
N VAL A 74 2.96 -5.81 4.17
CA VAL A 74 3.94 -4.76 4.39
C VAL A 74 4.73 -5.09 5.66
N THR A 75 6.04 -4.87 5.63
CA THR A 75 6.91 -4.91 6.81
C THR A 75 7.50 -3.52 7.05
N ALA A 76 7.80 -3.19 8.30
CA ALA A 76 8.62 -2.04 8.67
C ALA A 76 9.83 -2.52 9.47
N ASP A 77 10.98 -1.89 9.24
CA ASP A 77 12.20 -2.05 10.02
C ASP A 77 12.72 -0.67 10.41
N VAL A 78 12.69 -0.35 11.70
CA VAL A 78 13.05 0.97 12.23
C VAL A 78 14.55 1.04 12.50
N ASP A 79 15.24 1.98 11.85
CA ASP A 79 16.65 2.27 12.09
C ASP A 79 16.78 3.64 12.77
N GLU A 80 16.76 3.62 14.10
CA GLU A 80 16.92 4.81 14.95
C GLU A 80 18.27 5.51 14.71
N SER A 81 19.32 4.75 14.35
CA SER A 81 20.67 5.29 14.15
C SER A 81 20.79 6.07 12.83
N ARG A 82 20.10 5.58 11.78
CA ARG A 82 19.96 6.26 10.49
C ARG A 82 18.81 7.27 10.49
N GLY A 83 17.98 7.26 11.54
CA GLY A 83 16.89 8.20 11.75
C GLY A 83 15.73 7.99 10.78
N GLY A 84 15.33 6.75 10.52
CA GLY A 84 14.26 6.45 9.56
C GLY A 84 13.74 5.02 9.66
N SER A 85 12.93 4.62 8.68
CA SER A 85 12.38 3.26 8.62
C SER A 85 12.38 2.73 7.20
N THR A 86 12.71 1.45 7.07
CA THR A 86 12.57 0.71 5.82
C THR A 86 11.20 0.07 5.77
N PHE A 87 10.39 0.40 4.77
CA PHE A 87 9.11 -0.24 4.49
C PHE A 87 9.23 -1.13 3.27
N THR A 88 8.78 -2.38 3.36
CA THR A 88 8.85 -3.33 2.24
C THR A 88 7.48 -3.91 1.94
N GLY A 89 7.03 -3.75 0.69
CA GLY A 89 5.74 -4.22 0.21
C GLY A 89 5.86 -5.49 -0.62
N TYR A 90 5.02 -6.48 -0.31
CA TYR A 90 4.92 -7.76 -1.00
C TYR A 90 3.49 -8.07 -1.41
N TYR A 91 3.32 -8.80 -2.52
CA TYR A 91 2.03 -9.34 -2.91
C TYR A 91 2.11 -10.85 -3.18
N SER A 92 0.97 -11.52 -3.15
CA SER A 92 0.85 -12.94 -3.45
C SER A 92 -0.48 -13.21 -4.15
N THR A 93 -0.46 -14.12 -5.12
CA THR A 93 -1.64 -14.59 -5.87
C THR A 93 -1.88 -16.08 -5.69
N ASP A 94 -1.15 -16.70 -4.75
CA ASP A 94 -1.18 -18.13 -4.44
C ASP A 94 -1.55 -18.38 -2.98
N LEU A 95 -2.48 -17.58 -2.45
CA LEU A 95 -2.98 -17.68 -1.07
C LEU A 95 -1.92 -17.41 0.01
N GLY A 96 -0.91 -16.59 -0.29
CA GLY A 96 0.15 -16.23 0.64
C GLY A 96 1.27 -17.27 0.77
N ASN A 97 1.33 -18.25 -0.14
CA ASN A 97 2.39 -19.28 -0.13
C ASN A 97 3.71 -18.74 -0.69
N THR A 98 3.65 -17.92 -1.74
CA THR A 98 4.81 -17.26 -2.37
C THR A 98 4.59 -15.76 -2.36
N TRP A 99 5.55 -15.04 -1.79
CA TRP A 99 5.51 -13.58 -1.69
C TRP A 99 6.48 -12.96 -2.68
N GLU A 100 5.93 -12.19 -3.60
CA GLU A 100 6.68 -11.42 -4.57
C GLU A 100 6.96 -10.02 -4.02
N LEU A 101 8.23 -9.59 -4.08
CA LEU A 101 8.60 -8.21 -3.75
C LEU A 101 7.93 -7.27 -4.74
N VAL A 102 7.45 -6.12 -4.26
CA VAL A 102 7.14 -4.96 -5.09
C VAL A 102 8.30 -3.97 -5.02
N ALA A 103 8.54 -3.42 -3.82
CA ALA A 103 9.67 -2.57 -3.50
C ALA A 103 9.94 -2.48 -2.01
N SER A 104 11.15 -2.02 -1.69
CA SER A 104 11.60 -1.60 -0.37
C SER A 104 12.04 -0.14 -0.42
N PHE A 105 11.51 0.68 0.48
CA PHE A 105 11.77 2.11 0.56
C PHE A 105 12.28 2.50 1.95
N PHE A 106 13.28 3.38 2.04
CA PHE A 106 13.73 3.97 3.30
C PHE A 106 13.17 5.39 3.45
N ALA A 107 12.26 5.57 4.40
CA ALA A 107 11.68 6.86 4.74
C ALA A 107 12.58 7.58 5.76
N GLN A 108 13.28 8.63 5.33
CA GLN A 108 14.15 9.42 6.20
C GLN A 108 13.33 10.25 7.19
N LYS A 109 13.87 10.50 8.39
CA LYS A 109 13.25 11.27 9.49
C LYS A 109 11.95 10.68 10.03
N GLN A 110 11.68 9.42 9.72
CA GLN A 110 10.46 8.74 10.09
C GLN A 110 10.78 7.38 10.73
N PRO A 111 11.41 7.34 11.93
CA PRO A 111 11.65 6.10 12.67
C PRO A 111 10.35 5.59 13.29
N ILE A 112 9.47 5.03 12.48
CA ILE A 112 8.12 4.64 12.87
C ILE A 112 7.80 3.22 12.41
N TRP A 113 7.20 2.46 13.33
CA TRP A 113 6.61 1.17 13.00
C TRP A 113 5.29 1.34 12.24
N LEU A 114 4.81 0.23 11.66
CA LEU A 114 3.47 0.17 11.09
C LEU A 114 2.42 0.46 12.17
N GLY A 115 1.47 1.32 11.85
CA GLY A 115 0.34 1.63 12.72
C GLY A 115 -0.87 2.07 11.92
N SER A 116 -2.01 2.19 12.60
CA SER A 116 -3.28 2.64 12.00
C SER A 116 -3.63 1.88 10.71
N PRO A 117 -3.78 0.54 10.75
CA PRO A 117 -4.10 -0.22 9.56
C PRO A 117 -5.47 0.19 8.98
N TYR A 118 -5.57 0.32 7.67
CA TYR A 118 -6.82 0.67 6.99
C TYR A 118 -6.91 0.10 5.58
N ASP A 119 -8.14 0.00 5.08
CA ASP A 119 -8.45 -0.23 3.67
C ASP A 119 -9.29 0.92 3.14
N PHE A 120 -9.25 1.11 1.82
CA PHE A 120 -10.18 2.03 1.18
C PHE A 120 -10.51 1.61 -0.25
N LEU A 121 -11.68 2.04 -0.72
CA LEU A 121 -12.12 1.92 -2.10
C LEU A 121 -12.30 3.32 -2.67
N GLU A 122 -11.60 3.60 -3.76
CA GLU A 122 -11.60 4.91 -4.41
C GLU A 122 -11.93 4.78 -5.90
N ASN A 123 -12.66 5.78 -6.42
CA ASN A 123 -12.89 5.93 -7.85
C ASN A 123 -12.13 7.15 -8.40
N PHE A 124 -10.87 6.96 -8.74
CA PHE A 124 -9.96 8.01 -9.24
C PHE A 124 -10.04 8.24 -10.76
N GLY A 125 -10.84 7.44 -11.48
CA GLY A 125 -10.95 7.51 -12.94
C GLY A 125 -11.70 8.75 -13.43
N SER A 126 -11.60 9.02 -14.73
CA SER A 126 -12.38 10.08 -15.39
C SER A 126 -13.89 9.79 -15.38
N ASP A 127 -14.26 8.51 -15.51
CA ASP A 127 -15.62 8.04 -15.29
C ASP A 127 -15.82 7.64 -13.82
N GLN A 128 -16.45 8.55 -13.07
CA GLN A 128 -16.77 8.34 -11.66
C GLN A 128 -18.17 7.72 -11.44
N SER A 129 -18.90 7.38 -12.51
CA SER A 129 -20.26 6.83 -12.42
C SER A 129 -20.29 5.31 -12.18
N ALA A 130 -19.21 4.62 -12.53
CA ALA A 130 -19.09 3.18 -12.34
C ALA A 130 -19.16 2.80 -10.85
N ILE A 131 -20.09 1.91 -10.51
CA ILE A 131 -20.15 1.29 -9.19
C ILE A 131 -18.94 0.37 -9.04
N ARG A 132 -18.26 0.47 -7.91
CA ARG A 132 -17.13 -0.38 -7.55
C ARG A 132 -17.44 -1.07 -6.23
N GLU A 133 -17.03 -2.32 -6.12
CA GLU A 133 -17.10 -3.12 -4.90
C GLU A 133 -15.78 -3.85 -4.72
N GLY A 134 -15.38 -4.06 -3.48
CA GLY A 134 -14.21 -4.85 -3.10
C GLY A 134 -14.50 -5.63 -1.83
N PHE A 135 -14.00 -6.85 -1.77
CA PHE A 135 -14.08 -7.72 -0.59
C PHE A 135 -12.70 -7.77 0.07
N TYR A 136 -12.66 -7.53 1.37
CA TYR A 136 -11.43 -7.43 2.16
C TYR A 136 -11.56 -8.32 3.39
N GLY A 137 -10.46 -8.93 3.83
CA GLY A 137 -10.49 -9.86 4.96
C GLY A 137 -9.19 -10.63 5.16
N ASN A 138 -9.24 -11.61 6.07
CA ASN A 138 -8.09 -12.43 6.47
C ASN A 138 -6.90 -11.58 6.95
N TYR A 139 -7.20 -10.58 7.76
CA TYR A 139 -6.19 -9.66 8.27
C TYR A 139 -5.42 -10.25 9.44
N SER A 140 -4.10 -10.10 9.39
CA SER A 140 -3.22 -10.41 10.50
C SER A 140 -2.18 -9.31 10.67
N ILE A 141 -1.80 -9.05 11.91
CA ILE A 141 -0.70 -8.14 12.28
C ILE A 141 0.30 -8.94 13.10
N THR A 142 1.58 -8.83 12.78
CA THR A 142 2.66 -9.40 13.60
C THR A 142 3.40 -8.26 14.29
N ASP A 143 3.54 -8.34 15.62
CA ASP A 143 4.30 -7.36 16.40
C ASP A 143 5.82 -7.59 16.32
N THR A 144 6.59 -6.75 17.02
CA THR A 144 8.06 -6.83 17.05
C THR A 144 8.60 -7.99 17.89
N ASP A 145 7.73 -8.70 18.63
CA ASP A 145 8.05 -9.88 19.42
C ASP A 145 7.61 -11.18 18.69
N ASP A 146 7.30 -11.08 17.39
CA ASP A 146 6.81 -12.16 16.52
C ASP A 146 5.44 -12.76 16.92
N ASN A 147 4.64 -12.04 17.71
CA ASN A 147 3.27 -12.46 18.01
C ASN A 147 2.32 -12.03 16.88
N THR A 148 1.54 -12.97 16.35
CA THR A 148 0.53 -12.70 15.33
C THR A 148 -0.87 -12.55 15.94
N PHE A 149 -1.55 -11.47 15.58
CA PHE A 149 -2.91 -11.14 16.00
C PHE A 149 -3.84 -11.13 14.80
N GLN A 150 -5.05 -11.67 14.98
CA GLN A 150 -6.14 -11.53 14.02
C GLN A 150 -6.91 -10.23 14.31
N ILE A 151 -7.42 -9.58 13.26
CA ILE A 151 -8.26 -8.39 13.44
C ILE A 151 -9.71 -8.81 13.68
N ASP A 152 -10.21 -8.54 14.88
CA ASP A 152 -11.58 -8.92 15.28
C ASP A 152 -12.64 -7.87 14.91
N ASN A 153 -12.25 -6.61 14.77
CA ASN A 153 -13.19 -5.50 14.55
C ASN A 153 -12.68 -4.56 13.45
N THR A 154 -13.59 -4.17 12.56
CA THR A 154 -13.37 -3.13 11.55
C THR A 154 -14.42 -2.04 11.71
N TYR A 155 -14.03 -0.80 11.40
CA TYR A 155 -14.91 0.36 11.48
C TYR A 155 -14.99 1.03 10.13
N PHE A 156 -16.20 1.36 9.70
CA PHE A 156 -16.43 2.02 8.42
C PHE A 156 -16.45 3.53 8.58
N THR A 157 -15.68 4.20 7.74
CA THR A 157 -15.73 5.65 7.56
C THR A 157 -15.95 5.97 6.09
N ARG A 158 -16.22 7.23 5.78
CA ARG A 158 -16.33 7.71 4.39
C ARG A 158 -15.79 9.12 4.28
N THR A 159 -15.21 9.44 3.13
CA THR A 159 -14.86 10.81 2.77
C THR A 159 -16.12 11.57 2.33
N LYS A 160 -16.04 12.90 2.32
CA LYS A 160 -17.07 13.72 1.68
C LYS A 160 -16.93 13.54 0.15
N PRO A 161 -17.98 13.17 -0.58
CA PRO A 161 -17.93 13.10 -2.03
C PRO A 161 -17.45 14.42 -2.65
N LEU A 162 -16.64 14.35 -3.70
CA LEU A 162 -16.19 15.54 -4.44
C LEU A 162 -17.36 16.26 -5.14
N LYS A 163 -18.48 15.56 -5.38
CA LYS A 163 -19.72 16.07 -5.96
C LYS A 163 -20.91 15.44 -5.24
N ASP A 164 -22.00 16.20 -5.09
CA ASP A 164 -23.26 15.65 -4.60
C ASP A 164 -23.77 14.60 -5.61
N THR A 165 -24.01 13.38 -5.13
CA THR A 165 -24.57 12.26 -5.89
C THR A 165 -26.09 12.20 -5.76
#